data_AF-X0ZRR8-F1
#
_entry.id   AF-X0ZRR8-F1
#
_cell.length_a   1.000
_cell.length_b   1.000
_cell.length_c   1.000
_cell.angle_alpha   90.00
_cell.angle_beta   90.00
_cell.angle_gamma   90.00
#
_symmetry.space_group_name_H-M   'P 1'
#
loop_
_entity.id
_entity.type
_entity.pdbx_description
1 polymer ?
#
loop_
_entity_poly.entity_id
_entity_poly.type
_entity_poly.pdbx_seq_one_letter_code
_entity_poly.pdbx_strand_id
1 'polypeptide(L)'
;RELTRTKRIILTACGTAFHASLVGEFLFEQLARIPAETEYASEFRYRNPIIEDGTVVISISQSGETIDTLAAVEEAKERGATVLGIVNVVGSSIARATDAGIYLHAGPEIGVASTKAFTAQVVVLTMLAIELGRRKHIRSDQATRYIEELSQIPDKISTILKQSDHIKEIASANIDQDNWLFLGRGFNYPVALEGALKLKEISYIHAEGLPAAEMKHGPIALIADD
;
A
#
# COMPACT_ATOMS: atom_id res chain seq x y z
N ARG A 1 -5.69 -5.59 22.03
CA ARG A 1 -6.78 -4.88 22.74
C ARG A 1 -6.70 -3.36 22.52
N GLU A 2 -5.51 -2.79 22.32
CA GLU A 2 -5.34 -1.35 22.05
C GLU A 2 -5.79 -0.93 20.64
N LEU A 3 -5.43 -1.71 19.60
CA LEU A 3 -5.85 -1.49 18.20
C LEU A 3 -7.36 -1.30 17.99
N THR A 4 -8.19 -1.84 18.89
CA THR A 4 -9.65 -1.77 18.78
C THR A 4 -10.24 -0.50 19.39
N ARG A 5 -9.45 0.23 20.16
CA ARG A 5 -9.77 1.54 20.74
C ARG A 5 -9.16 2.68 19.93
N THR A 6 -8.44 2.36 18.86
CA THR A 6 -7.82 3.32 17.95
C THR A 6 -8.85 4.30 17.41
N LYS A 7 -8.50 5.58 17.52
CA LYS A 7 -9.31 6.70 17.04
C LYS A 7 -8.84 7.20 15.68
N ARG A 8 -7.55 7.04 15.37
CA ARG A 8 -6.91 7.46 14.12
C ARG A 8 -5.80 6.48 13.76
N ILE A 9 -5.66 6.20 12.47
CA ILE A 9 -4.54 5.42 11.92
C ILE A 9 -3.68 6.37 11.08
N ILE A 10 -2.36 6.28 11.24
CA ILE A 10 -1.42 6.89 10.30
C ILE A 10 -0.62 5.76 9.68
N LEU A 11 -0.61 5.65 8.35
CA LEU A 11 0.22 4.70 7.64
C LEU A 11 1.48 5.40 7.14
N THR A 12 2.64 4.79 7.33
CA THR A 12 3.92 5.39 6.92
C THR A 12 4.81 4.37 6.23
N ALA A 13 5.29 4.74 5.04
CA ALA A 13 6.11 3.87 4.18
C ALA A 13 6.80 4.66 3.07
N CYS A 14 7.60 3.97 2.25
CA CYS A 14 8.24 4.51 1.04
C CYS A 14 7.91 3.65 -0.19
N GLY A 15 7.90 4.27 -1.38
CA GLY A 15 7.79 3.60 -2.68
C GLY A 15 6.56 2.68 -2.79
N THR A 16 6.74 1.46 -3.28
CA THR A 16 5.66 0.48 -3.41
C THR A 16 4.86 0.25 -2.12
N ALA A 17 5.53 0.24 -0.95
CA ALA A 17 4.84 0.08 0.33
C ALA A 17 3.98 1.31 0.68
N PHE A 18 4.35 2.51 0.23
CA PHE A 18 3.51 3.70 0.33
C PHE A 18 2.26 3.60 -0.54
N HIS A 19 2.35 3.05 -1.75
CA HIS A 19 1.16 2.80 -2.56
C HIS A 19 0.21 1.77 -1.91
N ALA A 20 0.76 0.73 -1.26
CA ALA A 20 -0.05 -0.20 -0.48
C ALA A 20 -0.73 0.51 0.70
N SER A 21 -0.02 1.42 1.37
CA SER A 21 -0.59 2.24 2.45
C SER A 21 -1.76 3.11 1.97
N LEU A 22 -1.68 3.72 0.78
CA LEU A 22 -2.79 4.47 0.20
C LEU A 22 -4.03 3.60 -0.03
N VAL A 23 -3.85 2.34 -0.45
CA VAL A 23 -4.97 1.37 -0.51
C VAL A 23 -5.52 1.13 0.91
N GLY A 24 -4.64 0.94 1.89
CA GLY A 24 -4.97 0.78 3.30
C GLY A 24 -5.80 1.93 3.86
N GLU A 25 -5.50 3.17 3.51
CA GLU A 25 -6.26 4.35 3.91
C GLU A 25 -7.74 4.23 3.53
N PHE A 26 -8.03 3.98 2.25
CA PHE A 26 -9.40 3.74 1.79
C PHE A 26 -10.06 2.55 2.52
N LEU A 27 -9.32 1.47 2.76
CA LEU A 27 -9.83 0.27 3.42
C LEU A 27 -10.22 0.56 4.87
N PHE A 28 -9.38 1.27 5.63
CA PHE A 28 -9.65 1.59 7.02
C PHE A 28 -10.84 2.54 7.16
N GLU A 29 -10.95 3.53 6.29
CA GLU A 29 -12.10 4.45 6.31
C GLU A 29 -13.40 3.75 5.93
N GLN A 30 -13.39 2.93 4.86
CA GLN A 30 -14.61 2.29 4.37
C GLN A 30 -15.05 1.10 5.23
N LEU A 31 -14.12 0.22 5.63
CA LEU A 31 -14.44 -1.02 6.34
C LEU A 31 -14.39 -0.85 7.85
N ALA A 32 -13.46 -0.06 8.39
CA ALA A 32 -13.30 0.10 9.84
C ALA A 32 -13.93 1.39 10.38
N ARG A 33 -14.29 2.36 9.52
CA ARG A 33 -14.78 3.69 9.93
C ARG A 33 -13.82 4.33 10.93
N ILE A 34 -12.52 4.26 10.62
CA ILE A 34 -11.44 4.91 11.36
C ILE A 34 -10.78 5.89 10.40
N PRO A 35 -10.69 7.19 10.76
CA PRO A 35 -9.89 8.15 10.00
C PRO A 35 -8.47 7.61 9.82
N ALA A 36 -8.03 7.56 8.57
CA ALA A 36 -6.71 7.09 8.19
C ALA A 36 -6.01 8.15 7.34
N GLU A 37 -4.70 8.26 7.48
CA GLU A 37 -3.88 9.13 6.65
C GLU A 37 -2.60 8.39 6.27
N THR A 38 -2.22 8.46 5.00
CA THR A 38 -0.95 7.92 4.52
C THR A 38 0.08 9.02 4.38
N GLU A 39 1.25 8.80 4.95
CA GLU A 39 2.36 9.75 4.93
C GLU A 39 3.64 9.10 4.39
N TYR A 40 4.42 9.87 3.63
CA TYR A 40 5.75 9.44 3.25
C TYR A 40 6.62 9.36 4.49
N ALA A 41 7.29 8.22 4.71
CA ALA A 41 8.12 8.06 5.89
C ALA A 41 9.29 9.05 5.93
N SER A 42 9.82 9.43 4.77
CA SER A 42 10.86 10.45 4.65
C SER A 42 10.39 11.79 5.20
N GLU A 43 9.13 12.18 4.98
CA GLU A 43 8.58 13.46 5.42
C GLU A 43 8.07 13.43 6.86
N PHE A 44 7.67 12.25 7.34
CA PHE A 44 7.00 12.07 8.63
C PHE A 44 7.73 12.72 9.80
N ARG A 45 9.05 12.51 9.91
CA ARG A 45 9.87 13.11 10.98
C ARG A 45 10.09 14.61 10.81
N TYR A 46 10.15 15.12 9.57
CA TYR A 46 10.52 16.51 9.30
C TYR A 46 9.35 17.49 9.42
N ARG A 47 8.12 16.98 9.48
CA ARG A 47 6.89 17.80 9.58
C ARG A 47 6.35 17.97 11.00
N ASN A 48 7.06 17.52 12.04
CA ASN A 48 6.60 17.54 13.44
C ASN A 48 5.20 16.91 13.59
N PRO A 49 5.09 15.57 13.43
CA PRO A 49 3.81 14.91 13.24
C PRO A 49 2.91 15.04 14.47
N ILE A 50 1.62 15.22 14.22
CA ILE A 50 0.59 15.38 15.25
C ILE A 50 0.13 13.98 15.68
N ILE A 51 0.60 13.56 16.85
CA ILE A 51 0.23 12.28 17.47
C ILE A 51 -0.66 12.57 18.68
N GLU A 52 -1.94 12.21 18.57
CA GLU A 52 -2.92 12.36 19.64
C GLU A 52 -3.19 11.01 20.34
N ASP A 53 -3.77 11.06 21.54
CA ASP A 53 -4.16 9.87 22.30
C ASP A 53 -5.09 8.94 21.51
N GLY A 54 -4.64 7.70 21.33
CA GLY A 54 -5.35 6.68 20.55
C GLY A 54 -5.01 6.68 19.06
N THR A 55 -3.96 7.39 18.66
CA THR A 55 -3.33 7.24 17.34
C THR A 55 -2.53 5.94 17.29
N VAL A 56 -2.75 5.16 16.23
CA VAL A 56 -1.87 4.02 15.89
C VAL A 56 -1.12 4.37 14.62
N VAL A 57 0.20 4.18 14.64
CA VAL A 57 1.03 4.30 13.45
C VAL A 57 1.29 2.90 12.89
N ILE A 58 1.03 2.69 11.61
CA ILE A 58 1.31 1.44 10.90
C ILE A 58 2.46 1.70 9.94
N SER A 59 3.63 1.14 10.24
CA SER A 59 4.78 1.19 9.33
C SER A 59 4.78 -0.01 8.40
N ILE A 60 5.07 0.20 7.12
CA ILE A 60 5.08 -0.87 6.12
C ILE A 60 6.43 -0.90 5.40
N SER A 61 7.12 -2.04 5.42
CA SER A 61 8.39 -2.22 4.72
C SER A 61 8.61 -3.68 4.33
N GLN A 62 8.94 -3.93 3.06
CA GLN A 62 9.29 -5.29 2.63
C GLN A 62 10.53 -5.80 3.38
N SER A 63 11.61 -5.03 3.37
CA SER A 63 12.89 -5.43 3.97
C SER A 63 12.89 -5.33 5.48
N GLY A 64 12.07 -4.43 6.05
CA GLY A 64 12.16 -4.05 7.45
C GLY A 64 13.41 -3.25 7.79
N GLU A 65 14.15 -2.78 6.78
CA GLU A 65 15.42 -2.05 6.92
C GLU A 65 15.39 -0.68 6.21
N THR A 66 14.23 -0.24 5.70
CA THR A 66 14.09 1.07 5.06
C THR A 66 14.35 2.18 6.08
N ILE A 67 15.46 2.91 5.93
CA ILE A 67 15.96 3.89 6.91
C ILE A 67 14.91 4.94 7.26
N ASP A 68 14.28 5.56 6.27
CA ASP A 68 13.26 6.58 6.52
C ASP A 68 12.05 6.02 7.28
N THR A 69 11.64 4.78 6.98
CA THR A 69 10.55 4.09 7.68
C THR A 69 10.94 3.72 9.11
N LEU A 70 12.19 3.30 9.34
CA LEU A 70 12.69 3.05 10.70
C LEU A 70 12.72 4.35 11.51
N ALA A 71 13.20 5.45 10.93
CA ALA A 71 13.20 6.75 11.59
C ALA A 71 11.78 7.25 11.90
N ALA A 72 10.81 7.01 11.01
CA ALA A 72 9.40 7.33 11.25
C ALA A 72 8.79 6.50 12.40
N VAL A 73 9.19 5.22 12.53
CA VAL A 73 8.81 4.35 13.65
C VAL A 73 9.34 4.90 14.97
N GLU A 74 10.63 5.25 15.01
CA GLU A 74 11.27 5.80 16.21
C GLU A 74 10.60 7.11 16.64
N GLU A 75 10.40 8.05 15.69
CA GLU A 75 9.71 9.33 15.94
C GLU A 75 8.28 9.12 16.47
N ALA A 76 7.52 8.20 15.87
CA ALA A 76 6.16 7.91 16.31
C ALA A 76 6.13 7.38 17.76
N LYS A 77 7.09 6.53 18.12
CA LYS A 77 7.22 5.98 19.47
C LYS A 77 7.64 7.02 20.49
N GLU A 78 8.60 7.88 20.16
CA GLU A 78 9.02 8.98 21.03
C GLU A 78 7.87 9.93 21.35
N ARG A 79 6.92 10.08 20.41
CA ARG A 79 5.68 10.84 20.59
C ARG A 79 4.54 10.08 21.26
N GLY A 80 4.77 8.84 21.68
CA GLY A 80 3.80 8.03 22.43
C GLY A 80 2.73 7.33 21.59
N ALA A 81 2.89 7.25 20.26
CA ALA A 81 2.01 6.42 19.44
C ALA A 81 2.28 4.93 19.71
N THR A 82 1.22 4.11 19.65
CA THR A 82 1.39 2.66 19.47
C THR A 82 1.78 2.40 18.02
N VAL A 83 2.87 1.66 17.79
CA VAL A 83 3.39 1.42 16.44
C VAL A 83 3.31 -0.07 16.06
N LEU A 84 2.65 -0.34 14.93
CA LEU A 84 2.51 -1.65 14.32
C LEU A 84 3.37 -1.76 13.06
N GLY A 85 4.26 -2.74 12.98
CA GLY A 85 5.06 -3.01 11.78
C GLY A 85 4.46 -4.09 10.89
N ILE A 86 4.23 -3.80 9.61
CA ILE A 86 3.92 -4.80 8.58
C ILE A 86 5.19 -5.04 7.76
N VAL A 87 5.84 -6.18 7.96
CA VAL A 87 7.16 -6.46 7.38
C VAL A 87 7.26 -7.87 6.81
N ASN A 88 8.14 -8.11 5.84
CA ASN A 88 8.35 -9.47 5.31
C ASN A 88 9.48 -10.22 6.04
N VAL A 89 10.56 -9.51 6.38
CA VAL A 89 11.77 -10.12 6.97
C VAL A 89 11.64 -10.21 8.49
N VAL A 90 11.63 -11.45 8.98
CA VAL A 90 11.55 -11.75 10.42
C VAL A 90 12.78 -11.24 11.14
N GLY A 91 12.57 -10.56 12.27
CA GLY A 91 13.65 -10.06 13.10
C GLY A 91 14.44 -8.90 12.50
N SER A 92 13.91 -8.24 11.45
CA SER A 92 14.47 -6.98 10.89
C SER A 92 14.43 -5.82 11.89
N SER A 93 15.14 -4.73 11.59
CA SER A 93 15.24 -3.56 12.47
C SER A 93 13.88 -2.95 12.80
N ILE A 94 13.01 -2.74 11.79
CA ILE A 94 11.64 -2.26 12.00
C ILE A 94 10.84 -3.25 12.85
N ALA A 95 10.95 -4.56 12.58
CA ALA A 95 10.23 -5.58 13.36
C ALA A 95 10.58 -5.53 14.86
N ARG A 96 11.85 -5.25 15.19
CA ARG A 96 12.33 -5.12 16.57
C ARG A 96 11.96 -3.78 17.21
N ALA A 97 11.85 -2.72 16.41
CA ALA A 97 11.54 -1.37 16.89
C ALA A 97 10.04 -1.18 17.19
N THR A 98 9.15 -1.86 16.46
CA THR A 98 7.69 -1.74 16.60
C THR A 98 7.15 -2.44 17.86
N ASP A 99 6.01 -1.99 18.40
CA ASP A 99 5.39 -2.57 19.60
C ASP A 99 4.67 -3.90 19.30
N ALA A 100 4.18 -4.02 18.07
CA ALA A 100 3.61 -5.23 17.52
C ALA A 100 3.90 -5.29 16.02
N GLY A 101 3.68 -6.45 15.39
CA GLY A 101 3.83 -6.52 13.94
C GLY A 101 3.14 -7.72 13.31
N ILE A 102 3.03 -7.66 11.98
CA ILE A 102 2.52 -8.71 11.12
C ILE A 102 3.60 -9.05 10.10
N TYR A 103 3.93 -10.33 10.02
CA TYR A 103 4.82 -10.83 8.99
C TYR A 103 4.03 -11.17 7.72
N LEU A 104 4.45 -10.65 6.58
CA LEU A 104 3.77 -10.86 5.29
C LEU A 104 3.85 -12.32 4.81
N HIS A 105 4.91 -13.04 5.19
CA HIS A 105 5.20 -14.39 4.71
C HIS A 105 5.21 -14.53 3.18
N ALA A 106 5.59 -13.47 2.46
CA ALA A 106 5.72 -13.49 0.99
C ALA A 106 7.00 -14.24 0.53
N GLY A 107 7.88 -14.63 1.45
CA GLY A 107 9.19 -15.22 1.17
C GLY A 107 10.19 -14.20 0.60
N PRO A 108 11.46 -14.59 0.37
CA PRO A 108 12.50 -13.67 -0.11
C PRO A 108 12.14 -13.03 -1.45
N GLU A 109 12.34 -11.72 -1.59
CA GLU A 109 12.14 -10.99 -2.85
C GLU A 109 13.52 -10.48 -3.31
N ILE A 110 13.99 -10.96 -4.46
CA ILE A 110 15.33 -10.67 -4.99
C ILE A 110 15.28 -9.51 -6.00
N GLY A 111 14.16 -9.38 -6.71
CA GLY A 111 13.96 -8.27 -7.64
C GLY A 111 13.90 -6.94 -6.88
N VAL A 112 14.52 -5.91 -7.48
CA VAL A 112 14.50 -4.55 -6.93
C VAL A 112 13.07 -3.99 -6.94
N ALA A 113 12.38 -4.14 -8.06
CA ALA A 113 10.97 -3.80 -8.17
C ALA A 113 10.11 -4.80 -7.40
N SER A 114 9.51 -4.35 -6.31
CA SER A 114 8.64 -5.21 -5.48
C SER A 114 7.37 -5.61 -6.24
N THR A 115 6.93 -6.86 -6.06
CA THR A 115 5.76 -7.44 -6.74
C THR A 115 4.86 -8.17 -5.76
N LYS A 116 5.31 -9.31 -5.24
CA LYS A 116 4.54 -10.13 -4.29
C LYS A 116 4.41 -9.48 -2.92
N ALA A 117 5.38 -8.66 -2.52
CA ALA A 117 5.27 -7.96 -1.24
C ALA A 117 4.15 -6.91 -1.28
N PHE A 118 3.97 -6.19 -2.39
CA PHE A 118 2.86 -5.25 -2.58
C PHE A 118 1.49 -5.92 -2.40
N THR A 119 1.25 -7.02 -3.14
CA THR A 119 -0.03 -7.71 -3.07
C THR A 119 -0.26 -8.33 -1.69
N ALA A 120 0.77 -8.87 -1.04
CA ALA A 120 0.69 -9.35 0.34
C ALA A 120 0.37 -8.23 1.34
N GLN A 121 0.98 -7.04 1.19
CA GLN A 121 0.69 -5.86 2.02
C GLN A 121 -0.78 -5.47 1.89
N VAL A 122 -1.32 -5.39 0.68
CA VAL A 122 -2.74 -5.05 0.45
C VAL A 122 -3.66 -6.09 1.08
N VAL A 123 -3.35 -7.39 0.99
CA VAL A 123 -4.13 -8.45 1.65
C VAL A 123 -4.11 -8.28 3.17
N VAL A 124 -2.95 -8.06 3.77
CA VAL A 124 -2.82 -7.88 5.22
C VAL A 124 -3.57 -6.62 5.69
N LEU A 125 -3.45 -5.51 4.98
CA LEU A 125 -4.20 -4.28 5.27
C LEU A 125 -5.71 -4.51 5.18
N THR A 126 -6.17 -5.26 4.17
CA THR A 126 -7.58 -5.64 4.03
C THR A 126 -8.06 -6.48 5.21
N MET A 127 -7.31 -7.50 5.61
CA MET A 127 -7.64 -8.33 6.76
C MET A 127 -7.69 -7.51 8.06
N LEU A 128 -6.74 -6.59 8.26
CA LEU A 128 -6.72 -5.71 9.42
C LEU A 128 -7.92 -4.76 9.45
N ALA A 129 -8.28 -4.17 8.31
CA ALA A 129 -9.46 -3.32 8.19
C ALA A 129 -10.77 -4.09 8.46
N ILE A 130 -10.90 -5.32 7.96
CA ILE A 130 -12.05 -6.20 8.25
C ILE A 130 -12.12 -6.50 9.75
N GLU A 131 -11.01 -6.90 10.39
CA GLU A 131 -10.97 -7.24 11.81
C GLU A 131 -11.37 -6.04 12.69
N LEU A 132 -10.89 -4.85 12.37
CA LEU A 132 -11.28 -3.62 13.07
C LEU A 132 -12.76 -3.28 12.82
N GLY A 133 -13.24 -3.45 11.59
CA GLY A 133 -14.63 -3.22 11.22
C GLY A 133 -15.62 -4.18 11.89
N ARG A 134 -15.26 -5.46 12.05
CA ARG A 134 -16.07 -6.49 12.75
C ARG A 134 -16.39 -6.10 14.19
N ARG A 135 -15.48 -5.39 14.85
CA ARG A 135 -15.65 -4.95 16.24
C ARG A 135 -16.51 -3.69 16.36
N LYS A 136 -16.89 -3.09 15.23
CA LYS A 136 -17.68 -1.86 15.18
C LYS A 136 -19.05 -2.07 14.54
N HIS A 137 -19.09 -2.49 13.28
CA HIS A 137 -20.33 -2.49 12.48
C HIS A 137 -20.39 -3.54 11.37
N ILE A 138 -19.26 -4.15 10.98
CA ILE A 138 -19.29 -5.24 9.99
C ILE A 138 -19.92 -6.47 10.65
N ARG A 139 -21.05 -6.93 10.09
CA ARG A 139 -21.72 -8.15 10.53
C ARG A 139 -20.88 -9.40 10.25
N SER A 140 -21.09 -10.46 11.04
CA SER A 140 -20.30 -11.69 10.92
C SER A 140 -20.41 -12.33 9.53
N ASP A 141 -21.59 -12.36 8.92
CA ASP A 141 -21.81 -12.91 7.58
C ASP A 141 -21.12 -12.08 6.49
N GLN A 142 -21.15 -10.75 6.62
CA GLN A 142 -20.43 -9.86 5.71
C GLN A 142 -18.92 -10.06 5.82
N ALA A 143 -18.39 -10.20 7.04
CA ALA A 143 -16.98 -10.49 7.26
C ALA A 143 -16.59 -11.85 6.66
N THR A 144 -17.39 -12.91 6.89
CA THR A 144 -17.16 -14.23 6.28
C THR A 144 -17.06 -14.12 4.77
N ARG A 145 -17.99 -13.40 4.13
CA ARG A 145 -17.95 -13.18 2.67
C ARG A 145 -16.67 -12.49 2.22
N TYR A 146 -16.20 -11.47 2.94
CA TYR A 146 -14.92 -10.82 2.58
C TYR A 146 -13.72 -11.77 2.70
N ILE A 147 -13.69 -12.61 3.74
CA ILE A 147 -12.62 -13.60 3.92
C ILE A 147 -12.69 -14.68 2.82
N GLU A 148 -13.89 -15.11 2.42
CA GLU A 148 -14.08 -16.03 1.29
C GLU A 148 -13.54 -15.42 -0.02
N GLU A 149 -13.85 -14.15 -0.30
CA GLU A 149 -13.31 -13.45 -1.47
C GLU A 149 -11.78 -13.32 -1.45
N LEU A 150 -11.20 -13.06 -0.27
CA LEU A 150 -9.74 -13.04 -0.08
C LEU A 150 -9.12 -14.41 -0.34
N SER A 151 -9.79 -15.50 0.06
CA SER A 151 -9.29 -16.87 -0.17
C SER A 151 -9.24 -17.25 -1.66
N GLN A 152 -10.02 -16.57 -2.50
CA GLN A 152 -10.05 -16.79 -3.96
C GLN A 152 -9.01 -15.95 -4.72
N ILE A 153 -8.30 -15.03 -4.06
CA ILE A 153 -7.29 -14.17 -4.70
C ILE A 153 -6.20 -14.98 -5.44
N PRO A 154 -5.64 -16.07 -4.90
CA PRO A 154 -4.65 -16.88 -5.62
C PRO A 154 -5.15 -17.39 -6.99
N ASP A 155 -6.39 -17.85 -7.07
CA ASP A 155 -7.00 -18.33 -8.32
C ASP A 155 -7.26 -17.20 -9.32
N LYS A 156 -7.67 -16.03 -8.81
CA LYS A 156 -7.83 -14.81 -9.61
C LYS A 156 -6.50 -14.35 -10.19
N ILE A 157 -5.42 -14.37 -9.39
CA ILE A 157 -4.06 -14.07 -9.86
C ILE A 157 -3.62 -15.09 -10.92
N SER A 158 -3.83 -16.39 -10.68
CA SER A 158 -3.53 -17.45 -11.66
C SER A 158 -4.24 -17.22 -13.00
N THR A 159 -5.48 -16.74 -12.96
CA THR A 159 -6.24 -16.38 -14.16
C THR A 159 -5.64 -15.19 -14.90
N ILE A 160 -5.21 -14.15 -14.17
CA ILE A 160 -4.54 -12.96 -14.76
C ILE A 160 -3.20 -13.38 -15.39
N LEU A 161 -2.41 -14.23 -14.73
CA LEU A 161 -1.10 -14.66 -15.23
C LEU A 161 -1.18 -15.44 -16.55
N LYS A 162 -2.33 -16.07 -16.87
CA LYS A 162 -2.55 -16.69 -18.19
C LYS A 162 -2.60 -15.69 -19.34
N GLN A 163 -2.74 -14.40 -19.05
CA GLN A 163 -2.75 -13.32 -20.05
C GLN A 163 -1.33 -12.79 -20.37
N SER A 164 -0.27 -13.40 -19.82
CA SER A 164 1.11 -12.91 -19.97
C SER A 164 1.54 -12.71 -21.42
N ASP A 165 1.20 -13.64 -22.32
CA ASP A 165 1.56 -13.51 -23.74
C ASP A 165 0.84 -12.34 -24.41
N HIS A 166 -0.44 -12.13 -24.09
CA HIS A 166 -1.20 -10.98 -24.59
C HIS A 166 -0.67 -9.64 -24.06
N ILE A 167 -0.31 -9.58 -22.77
CA ILE A 167 0.32 -8.38 -22.18
C ILE A 167 1.67 -8.10 -22.85
N LYS A 168 2.43 -9.14 -23.21
CA LYS A 168 3.69 -9.01 -23.94
C LYS A 168 3.49 -8.47 -25.35
N GLU A 169 2.41 -8.86 -26.05
CA GLU A 169 2.04 -8.29 -27.36
C GLU A 169 1.74 -6.79 -27.23
N ILE A 170 0.96 -6.39 -26.23
CA ILE A 170 0.67 -4.97 -25.94
C ILE A 170 1.96 -4.21 -25.66
N ALA A 171 2.83 -4.73 -24.79
CA ALA A 171 4.11 -4.08 -24.48
C ALA A 171 5.00 -3.94 -25.73
N SER A 172 5.02 -4.96 -26.59
CA SER A 172 5.81 -4.96 -27.83
C SER A 172 5.27 -3.96 -28.85
N ALA A 173 3.95 -3.78 -28.93
CA ALA A 173 3.31 -2.81 -29.81
C ALA A 173 3.54 -1.35 -29.39
N ASN A 174 3.96 -1.11 -28.14
CA ASN A 174 4.15 0.22 -27.56
C ASN A 174 5.59 0.44 -27.08
N ILE A 175 6.57 -0.28 -27.64
CA ILE A 175 7.96 -0.25 -27.18
C ILE A 175 8.65 1.10 -27.46
N ASP A 176 8.21 1.81 -28.50
CA ASP A 176 8.77 3.09 -28.92
C ASP A 176 8.15 4.29 -28.16
N GLN A 177 7.29 4.02 -27.17
CA GLN A 177 6.58 5.05 -26.41
C GLN A 177 7.36 5.48 -25.18
N ASP A 178 7.71 6.77 -25.13
CA ASP A 178 8.53 7.35 -24.06
C ASP A 178 7.72 7.81 -22.84
N ASN A 179 6.40 7.98 -22.98
CA ASN A 179 5.53 8.52 -21.94
C ASN A 179 4.28 7.68 -21.72
N TRP A 180 3.96 7.36 -20.46
CA TRP A 180 2.79 6.56 -20.10
C TRP A 180 2.00 7.20 -18.96
N LEU A 181 0.70 7.38 -19.18
CA LEU A 181 -0.23 7.81 -18.13
C LEU A 181 -1.07 6.63 -17.64
N PHE A 182 -0.97 6.33 -16.35
CA PHE A 182 -1.77 5.34 -15.66
C PHE A 182 -2.91 6.05 -14.91
N LEU A 183 -4.15 5.70 -15.21
CA LEU A 183 -5.32 6.36 -14.62
C LEU A 183 -6.09 5.40 -13.72
N GLY A 184 -6.47 5.88 -12.52
CA GLY A 184 -7.26 5.09 -11.57
C GLY A 184 -8.23 5.93 -10.76
N ARG A 185 -9.24 5.28 -10.16
CA ARG A 185 -10.21 5.93 -9.27
C ARG A 185 -10.48 5.08 -8.04
N GLY A 186 -10.63 5.73 -6.88
CA GLY A 186 -10.79 5.02 -5.59
C GLY A 186 -9.60 4.10 -5.35
N PHE A 187 -9.85 2.84 -5.00
CA PHE A 187 -8.80 1.82 -4.80
C PHE A 187 -7.89 1.61 -6.01
N ASN A 188 -8.35 1.92 -7.22
CA ASN A 188 -7.54 1.77 -8.43
C ASN A 188 -6.56 2.92 -8.63
N TYR A 189 -6.72 4.07 -7.96
CA TYR A 189 -5.75 5.17 -8.06
C TYR A 189 -4.37 4.77 -7.50
N PRO A 190 -4.26 4.23 -6.27
CA PRO A 190 -2.98 3.72 -5.79
C PRO A 190 -2.39 2.60 -6.66
N VAL A 191 -3.24 1.78 -7.29
CA VAL A 191 -2.79 0.74 -8.23
C VAL A 191 -2.24 1.37 -9.52
N ALA A 192 -2.82 2.46 -10.00
CA ALA A 192 -2.27 3.21 -11.14
C ALA A 192 -0.90 3.83 -10.82
N LEU A 193 -0.73 4.38 -9.60
CA LEU A 193 0.57 4.83 -9.11
C LEU A 193 1.60 3.69 -9.08
N GLU A 194 1.20 2.51 -8.59
CA GLU A 194 2.09 1.35 -8.53
C GLU A 194 2.48 0.85 -9.93
N GLY A 195 1.52 0.78 -10.87
CA GLY A 195 1.78 0.42 -12.26
C GLY A 195 2.79 1.35 -12.93
N ALA A 196 2.60 2.66 -12.77
CA ALA A 196 3.53 3.67 -13.26
C ALA A 196 4.92 3.53 -12.61
N LEU A 197 4.98 3.27 -11.30
CA LEU A 197 6.25 3.04 -10.60
C LEU A 197 6.98 1.81 -11.15
N LYS A 198 6.28 0.68 -11.35
CA LYS A 198 6.90 -0.53 -11.92
C LYS A 198 7.47 -0.28 -13.30
N LEU A 199 6.73 0.40 -14.18
CA LEU A 199 7.22 0.70 -15.52
C LEU A 199 8.48 1.58 -15.45
N LYS A 200 8.45 2.63 -14.64
CA LYS A 200 9.59 3.54 -14.41
C LYS A 200 10.83 2.83 -13.87
N GLU A 201 10.67 1.96 -12.88
CA GLU A 201 11.78 1.29 -12.18
C GLU A 201 12.58 0.34 -13.09
N ILE A 202 11.92 -0.35 -14.03
CA ILE A 202 12.55 -1.43 -14.80
C ILE A 202 12.78 -1.10 -16.27
N SER A 203 12.02 -0.16 -16.83
CA SER A 203 12.16 0.26 -18.24
C SER A 203 12.76 1.65 -18.40
N TYR A 204 12.79 2.45 -17.33
CA TYR A 204 13.21 3.86 -17.34
C TYR A 204 12.34 4.80 -18.18
N ILE A 205 11.21 4.32 -18.70
CA ILE A 205 10.19 5.10 -19.39
C ILE A 205 9.53 6.07 -18.39
N HIS A 206 9.22 7.28 -18.87
CA HIS A 206 8.52 8.25 -18.05
C HIS A 206 7.07 7.83 -17.87
N ALA A 207 6.77 7.27 -16.70
CA ALA A 207 5.44 6.85 -16.33
C ALA A 207 4.89 7.63 -15.13
N GLU A 208 3.64 8.08 -15.24
CA GLU A 208 2.92 8.84 -14.22
C GLU A 208 1.57 8.19 -13.90
N GLY A 209 1.26 8.06 -12.61
CA GLY A 209 -0.04 7.58 -12.13
C GLY A 209 -0.88 8.73 -11.60
N LEU A 210 -2.15 8.80 -12.01
CA LEU A 210 -3.02 9.94 -11.70
C LEU A 210 -4.44 9.49 -11.32
N PRO A 211 -5.15 10.27 -10.48
CA PRO A 211 -6.57 10.08 -10.32
C PRO A 211 -7.25 10.41 -11.66
N ALA A 212 -8.09 9.50 -12.17
CA ALA A 212 -8.65 9.61 -13.52
C ALA A 212 -9.44 10.91 -13.76
N ALA A 213 -10.08 11.46 -12.71
CA ALA A 213 -10.81 12.72 -12.81
C ALA A 213 -9.90 13.95 -12.98
N GLU A 214 -8.66 13.89 -12.49
CA GLU A 214 -7.68 14.97 -12.57
C GLU A 214 -7.09 15.12 -13.98
N MET A 215 -7.33 14.15 -14.88
CA MET A 215 -6.84 14.21 -16.26
C MET A 215 -7.18 15.53 -16.94
N LYS A 216 -8.40 16.05 -16.74
CA LYS A 216 -8.86 17.31 -17.37
C LYS A 216 -8.28 18.57 -16.75
N HIS A 217 -7.58 18.46 -15.62
CA HIS A 217 -7.10 19.59 -14.82
C HIS A 217 -5.60 19.85 -15.00
N GLY A 218 -5.05 19.47 -16.16
CA GLY A 218 -3.64 19.70 -16.52
C GLY A 218 -3.06 18.58 -17.39
N PRO A 219 -3.07 17.32 -16.91
CA PRO A 219 -2.42 16.19 -17.58
C PRO A 219 -2.88 15.94 -19.02
N ILE A 220 -4.12 16.29 -19.38
CA ILE A 220 -4.62 16.19 -20.76
C ILE A 220 -3.78 16.97 -21.78
N ALA A 221 -3.05 18.00 -21.35
CA ALA A 221 -2.13 18.75 -22.21
C ALA A 221 -0.93 17.92 -22.68
N LEU A 222 -0.65 16.79 -22.03
CA LEU A 222 0.41 15.85 -22.41
C LEU A 222 -0.06 14.78 -23.40
N ILE A 223 -1.37 14.70 -23.69
CA ILE A 223 -1.90 13.74 -24.66
C ILE A 223 -1.73 14.31 -26.06
N ALA A 224 -0.91 13.65 -26.86
CA ALA A 224 -0.71 13.92 -28.28
C ALA A 224 -0.96 12.64 -29.10
N ASP A 225 -0.91 12.75 -30.43
CA ASP A 225 -1.19 11.63 -31.33
C ASP A 225 -0.05 10.59 -31.34
N ASP A 226 1.12 10.95 -30.79
CA ASP A 226 2.28 10.10 -30.53
C ASP A 226 2.18 9.36 -29.19
#